data_AF-A0A7Y3IZ19-F1
#
_entry.id   AF-A0A7Y3IZ19-F1
#
_cell.length_a   1.000
_cell.length_b   1.000
_cell.length_c   1.000
_cell.angle_alpha   90.00
_cell.angle_beta   90.00
_cell.angle_gamma   90.00
#
_symmetry.space_group_name_H-M   'P 1'
#
loop_
_entity.id
_entity.type
_entity.pdbx_description
1 polymer ?
#
loop_
_entity_poly.entity_id
_entity_poly.type
_entity_poly.pdbx_seq_one_letter_code
_entity_poly.pdbx_strand_id
1 'polypeptide(L)'
;HVSSDFIIGFPGETDADFEATMELVEEADIDFSYSFIYSPRPGTPAAEWDDPIPAEVKKARLDRLQSRLAQTTRAKTEAMVGTRQKVLLDAVSTRFPGHLEASAFNTRLIHVNVADVGQIGHFAEVQIEEALSTNALRGRLLQIYS
;
A
#
# COMPACT_ATOMS: atom_id res chain seq x y z
N HIS A 1 -2.91 0.82 -10.21
CA HIS A 1 -2.18 0.68 -8.93
C HIS A 1 -0.75 1.09 -9.22
N VAL A 2 -0.31 2.21 -8.66
CA VAL A 2 1.04 2.74 -8.84
C VAL A 2 1.68 2.78 -7.46
N SER A 3 2.88 2.23 -7.34
CA SER A 3 3.68 2.29 -6.12
C SER A 3 5.08 2.80 -6.44
N SER A 4 5.75 3.37 -5.44
CA SER A 4 7.10 3.90 -5.55
C SER A 4 7.79 3.87 -4.20
N ASP A 5 9.11 3.91 -4.17
CA ASP A 5 9.88 4.01 -2.93
C ASP A 5 10.45 5.42 -2.77
N PHE A 6 10.37 5.98 -1.55
CA PHE A 6 10.85 7.33 -1.26
C PHE A 6 11.91 7.31 -0.16
N ILE A 7 12.99 8.06 -0.37
CA ILE A 7 14.00 8.34 0.65
C ILE A 7 13.83 9.81 1.05
N ILE A 8 13.48 10.05 2.31
CA ILE A 8 13.21 11.37 2.88
C ILE A 8 14.42 11.85 3.69
N GLY A 9 14.72 13.14 3.59
CA GLY A 9 15.84 13.76 4.30
C GLY A 9 17.18 13.35 3.71
N PHE A 10 17.25 13.20 2.38
CA PHE A 10 18.51 13.02 1.67
C PHE A 10 19.46 14.20 1.97
N PRO A 11 20.79 14.01 2.06
CA PRO A 11 21.71 15.11 2.38
C PRO A 11 21.53 16.29 1.41
N GLY A 12 21.21 17.46 1.96
CA GLY A 12 20.93 18.68 1.18
C GLY A 12 19.46 18.91 0.78
N GLU A 13 18.54 18.00 1.08
CA GLU A 13 17.09 18.16 0.79
C GLU A 13 16.50 19.41 1.47
N THR A 14 16.09 20.37 0.66
CA THR A 14 15.46 21.62 1.12
C THR A 14 13.96 21.43 1.38
N ASP A 15 13.31 22.42 2.01
CA ASP A 15 11.85 22.41 2.15
C ASP A 15 11.15 22.40 0.79
N ALA A 16 11.69 23.12 -0.21
CA ALA A 16 11.13 23.16 -1.56
C ALA A 16 11.22 21.80 -2.27
N ASP A 17 12.32 21.07 -2.10
CA ASP A 17 12.48 19.72 -2.66
C ASP A 17 11.49 18.73 -2.04
N PHE A 18 11.26 18.84 -0.73
CA PHE A 18 10.29 18.02 -0.04
C PHE A 18 8.85 18.34 -0.48
N GLU A 19 8.48 19.62 -0.62
CA GLU A 19 7.15 19.97 -1.15
C GLU A 19 6.96 19.48 -2.58
N ALA A 20 7.97 19.60 -3.45
CA ALA A 20 7.92 19.05 -4.81
C ALA A 20 7.73 17.52 -4.81
N THR A 21 8.32 16.82 -3.84
CA THR A 21 8.09 15.38 -3.64
C THR A 21 6.64 15.09 -3.26
N MET A 22 6.05 15.91 -2.37
CA MET A 22 4.65 15.79 -1.99
C MET A 22 3.72 16.06 -3.18
N GLU A 23 3.99 17.09 -3.98
CA GLU A 23 3.24 17.40 -5.20
C GLU A 23 3.29 16.22 -6.18
N LEU A 24 4.47 15.64 -6.42
CA LEU A 24 4.62 14.46 -7.28
C LEU A 24 3.79 13.27 -6.79
N VAL A 25 3.77 13.01 -5.48
CA VAL A 25 2.99 11.92 -4.87
C VAL A 25 1.50 12.11 -5.14
N GLU A 26 1.02 13.35 -5.14
CA GLU A 26 -0.37 13.69 -5.42
C GLU A 26 -0.69 13.61 -6.91
N GLU A 27 0.13 14.23 -7.76
CA GLU A 27 -0.06 14.25 -9.21
C GLU A 27 0.00 12.86 -9.84
N ALA A 28 0.94 12.03 -9.39
CA ALA A 28 1.08 10.65 -9.87
C ALA A 28 0.06 9.69 -9.21
N ASP A 29 -0.76 10.19 -8.28
CA ASP A 29 -1.78 9.43 -7.54
C ASP A 29 -1.19 8.13 -6.93
N ILE A 30 -0.05 8.27 -6.23
CA ILE A 30 0.66 7.13 -5.65
C ILE A 30 -0.21 6.45 -4.59
N ASP A 31 -0.43 5.16 -4.77
CA ASP A 31 -1.35 4.35 -3.97
C ASP A 31 -0.65 3.63 -2.82
N PHE A 32 0.63 3.32 -2.97
CA PHE A 32 1.42 2.63 -1.96
C PHE A 32 2.89 3.01 -2.09
N SER A 33 3.61 3.02 -0.97
CA SER A 33 5.05 3.25 -0.97
C SER A 33 5.76 2.60 0.20
N TYR A 34 6.98 2.11 -0.04
CA TYR A 34 7.97 2.00 1.02
C TYR A 34 8.74 3.32 1.15
N SER A 35 8.62 3.97 2.30
CA SER A 35 9.26 5.26 2.56
C SER A 35 10.17 5.19 3.79
N PHE A 36 11.37 5.74 3.66
CA PHE A 36 12.42 5.64 4.67
C PHE A 36 13.13 6.97 4.86
N ILE A 37 13.64 7.23 6.06
CA ILE A 37 14.62 8.31 6.25
C ILE A 37 15.95 7.86 5.65
N TYR A 38 16.65 8.77 4.96
CA TYR A 38 17.99 8.53 4.46
C TYR A 38 18.91 8.01 5.57
N SER A 39 19.66 6.96 5.24
CA SER A 39 20.68 6.38 6.11
C SER A 39 21.96 6.21 5.30
N PRO A 40 23.06 6.88 5.69
CA PRO A 40 24.30 6.82 4.93
C PRO A 40 24.83 5.39 4.87
N ARG A 41 25.25 4.98 3.67
CA ARG A 41 25.85 3.67 3.41
C ARG A 41 27.32 3.86 3.05
N PRO A 42 28.26 3.20 3.75
CA PRO A 42 29.68 3.29 3.43
C PRO A 42 29.95 2.99 1.94
N GLY A 43 30.76 3.81 1.29
CA GLY A 43 31.11 3.67 -0.13
C GLY A 43 30.13 4.33 -1.12
N THR A 44 29.09 5.02 -0.65
CA THR A 44 28.22 5.83 -1.51
C THR A 44 28.65 7.29 -1.52
N PRO A 45 28.56 8.02 -2.66
CA PRO A 45 28.94 9.44 -2.70
C PRO A 45 28.17 10.29 -1.68
N ALA A 46 26.89 10.02 -1.50
CA ALA A 46 26.03 10.75 -0.56
C ALA A 46 26.46 10.60 0.91
N ALA A 47 27.20 9.53 1.26
CA ALA A 47 27.69 9.36 2.63
C ALA A 47 28.82 10.35 2.99
N GLU A 48 29.44 10.98 2.00
CA GLU A 48 30.47 12.02 2.20
C GLU A 48 29.88 13.44 2.20
N TRP A 49 28.58 13.59 1.91
CA TRP A 49 27.92 14.89 1.82
C TRP A 49 27.57 15.39 3.21
N ASP A 50 27.58 16.72 3.37
CA ASP A 50 27.09 17.34 4.61
C ASP A 50 25.57 17.15 4.72
N ASP A 51 25.11 16.80 5.92
CA ASP A 51 23.72 16.50 6.21
C ASP A 51 23.20 17.44 7.32
N PRO A 52 22.87 18.70 6.96
CA PRO A 52 22.48 19.71 7.94
C PRO A 52 21.05 19.53 8.45
N ILE A 53 20.29 18.57 7.91
CA ILE A 53 18.87 18.42 8.20
C ILE A 53 18.70 17.71 9.54
N PRO A 54 18.06 18.35 10.54
CA PRO A 54 17.85 17.72 11.83
C PRO A 54 16.96 16.47 11.74
N ALA A 55 17.23 15.47 12.59
CA ALA A 55 16.53 14.18 12.56
C ALA A 55 15.01 14.32 12.77
N GLU A 56 14.59 15.27 13.59
CA GLU A 56 13.19 15.60 13.84
C GLU A 56 12.49 16.15 12.59
N VAL A 57 13.19 16.91 11.74
CA VAL A 57 12.66 17.42 10.48
C VAL A 57 12.46 16.25 9.51
N LYS A 58 13.44 15.34 9.38
CA LYS A 58 13.33 14.15 8.54
C LYS A 58 12.15 13.27 8.97
N LYS A 59 11.98 13.09 10.28
CA LYS A 59 10.86 12.33 10.84
C LYS A 59 9.52 13.00 10.54
N ALA A 60 9.39 14.30 10.78
CA ALA A 60 8.17 15.04 10.49
C ALA A 60 7.79 14.98 9.00
N ARG A 61 8.78 15.08 8.11
CA ARG A 61 8.60 14.92 6.66
C ARG A 61 8.14 13.51 6.29
N LEU A 62 8.77 12.47 6.82
CA LEU A 62 8.36 11.08 6.59
C LEU A 62 6.93 10.84 7.08
N ASP A 63 6.60 11.28 8.30
CA ASP A 63 5.27 11.12 8.89
C ASP A 63 4.20 11.82 8.04
N ARG A 64 4.50 13.01 7.49
CA ARG A 64 3.60 13.72 6.58
C ARG A 64 3.39 12.97 5.26
N LEU A 65 4.46 12.48 4.63
CA LEU A 65 4.36 11.67 3.42
C LEU A 65 3.51 10.42 3.64
N GLN A 66 3.82 9.66 4.70
CA GLN A 66 3.11 8.43 5.03
C GLN A 66 1.63 8.68 5.34
N SER A 67 1.31 9.78 6.01
CA SER A 67 -0.07 10.19 6.29
C SER A 67 -0.85 10.48 5.00
N ARG A 68 -0.23 11.19 4.04
CA ARG A 68 -0.87 11.48 2.75
C ARG A 68 -1.12 10.21 1.95
N LEU A 69 -0.13 9.33 1.87
CA LEU A 69 -0.27 8.04 1.20
C LEU A 69 -1.36 7.19 1.84
N ALA A 70 -1.38 7.07 3.17
CA ALA A 70 -2.39 6.30 3.88
C ALA A 70 -3.82 6.81 3.61
N GLN A 71 -4.00 8.13 3.47
CA GLN A 71 -5.29 8.72 3.08
C GLN A 71 -5.67 8.31 1.65
N THR A 72 -4.75 8.42 0.69
CA THR A 72 -4.98 8.02 -0.70
C THR A 72 -5.30 6.52 -0.81
N THR A 73 -4.50 5.67 -0.17
CA THR A 73 -4.71 4.22 -0.18
C THR A 73 -6.07 3.86 0.41
N ARG A 74 -6.42 4.48 1.55
CA ARG A 74 -7.71 4.26 2.21
C ARG A 74 -8.87 4.69 1.32
N ALA A 75 -8.83 5.87 0.73
CA ALA A 75 -9.88 6.36 -0.16
C ALA A 75 -10.10 5.41 -1.35
N LYS A 76 -9.02 4.91 -1.95
CA LYS A 76 -9.08 3.94 -3.05
C LYS A 76 -9.62 2.58 -2.62
N THR A 77 -9.25 2.12 -1.42
CA THR A 77 -9.76 0.87 -0.84
C THR A 77 -11.26 1.00 -0.53
N GLU A 78 -11.70 2.11 0.06
CA GLU A 78 -13.12 2.38 0.32
C GLU A 78 -13.93 2.48 -0.99
N ALA A 79 -13.35 3.05 -2.05
CA ALA A 79 -13.98 3.11 -3.37
C ALA A 79 -14.19 1.73 -4.02
N MET A 80 -13.54 0.66 -3.53
CA MET A 80 -13.80 -0.70 -4.00
C MET A 80 -15.10 -1.27 -3.45
N VAL A 81 -15.64 -0.74 -2.34
CA VAL A 81 -16.88 -1.25 -1.74
C VAL A 81 -18.04 -1.12 -2.72
N GLY A 82 -18.83 -2.18 -2.88
CA GLY A 82 -19.92 -2.24 -3.85
C GLY A 82 -19.50 -2.62 -5.27
N THR A 83 -18.20 -2.73 -5.56
CA THR A 83 -17.70 -3.17 -6.87
C THR A 83 -17.47 -4.69 -6.92
N ARG A 84 -17.37 -5.24 -8.14
CA ARG A 84 -16.90 -6.61 -8.38
C ARG A 84 -15.43 -6.60 -8.70
N GLN A 85 -14.68 -7.49 -8.06
CA GLN A 85 -13.24 -7.61 -8.23
C GLN A 85 -12.88 -9.04 -8.63
N LYS A 86 -12.00 -9.16 -9.61
CA LYS A 86 -11.34 -10.42 -9.91
C LYS A 86 -10.10 -10.55 -9.01
N VAL A 87 -10.00 -11.68 -8.33
CA VAL A 87 -9.00 -11.94 -7.28
C VAL A 87 -8.37 -13.31 -7.48
N LEU A 88 -7.17 -13.51 -6.94
CA LEU A 88 -6.56 -14.84 -6.77
C LEU A 88 -6.81 -15.32 -5.34
N LEU A 89 -7.31 -16.55 -5.16
CA LEU A 89 -7.44 -17.15 -3.82
C LEU A 89 -6.08 -17.71 -3.40
N ASP A 90 -5.45 -17.15 -2.36
CA ASP A 90 -4.03 -17.40 -2.06
C ASP A 90 -3.81 -18.34 -0.88
N ALA A 91 -4.58 -18.17 0.20
CA ALA A 91 -4.33 -18.87 1.45
C ALA A 91 -5.59 -19.00 2.32
N VAL A 92 -5.54 -19.88 3.32
CA VAL A 92 -6.56 -19.90 4.39
C VAL A 92 -6.40 -18.66 5.25
N SER A 93 -7.50 -17.97 5.53
CA SER A 93 -7.43 -16.77 6.36
C SER A 93 -7.09 -17.09 7.80
N THR A 94 -6.07 -16.40 8.31
CA THR A 94 -5.68 -16.49 9.73
C THR A 94 -6.57 -15.66 10.64
N ARG A 95 -7.25 -14.64 10.07
CA ARG A 95 -8.07 -13.69 10.81
C ARG A 95 -9.54 -14.09 10.89
N PHE A 96 -10.08 -14.70 9.83
CA PHE A 96 -11.49 -15.09 9.76
C PHE A 96 -11.63 -16.58 9.48
N PRO A 97 -12.04 -17.38 10.49
CA PRO A 97 -12.29 -18.80 10.30
C PRO A 97 -13.27 -19.07 9.15
N GLY A 98 -12.98 -20.08 8.32
CA GLY A 98 -13.79 -20.43 7.15
C GLY A 98 -13.69 -19.45 5.97
N HIS A 99 -12.77 -18.48 6.02
CA HIS A 99 -12.47 -17.62 4.88
C HIS A 99 -11.14 -18.01 4.23
N LEU A 100 -11.01 -17.70 2.95
CA LEU A 100 -9.73 -17.61 2.25
C LEU A 100 -9.30 -16.14 2.16
N GLU A 101 -7.99 -15.94 2.15
CA GLU A 101 -7.34 -14.70 1.76
C GLU A 101 -7.15 -14.68 0.25
N ALA A 102 -7.49 -13.55 -0.36
CA ALA A 102 -7.43 -13.37 -1.79
C ALA A 102 -6.77 -12.04 -2.15
N SER A 103 -5.90 -12.03 -3.14
CA SER A 103 -5.25 -10.81 -3.64
C SER A 103 -6.00 -10.26 -4.85
N ALA A 104 -6.41 -9.00 -4.77
CA ALA A 104 -6.88 -8.25 -5.94
C ALA A 104 -5.72 -7.82 -6.85
N PHE A 105 -6.03 -7.43 -8.08
CA PHE A 105 -5.02 -6.89 -9.03
C PHE A 105 -4.27 -5.66 -8.53
N ASN A 106 -4.89 -4.88 -7.65
CA ASN A 106 -4.29 -3.72 -6.99
C ASN A 106 -3.71 -4.06 -5.61
N THR A 107 -3.39 -5.35 -5.41
CA THR A 107 -2.72 -5.94 -4.25
C THR A 107 -3.45 -5.78 -2.91
N ARG A 108 -4.70 -5.31 -2.88
CA ARG A 108 -5.49 -5.35 -1.63
C ARG A 108 -5.76 -6.80 -1.24
N LEU A 109 -5.70 -7.03 0.06
CA LEU A 109 -6.13 -8.27 0.67
C LEU A 109 -7.65 -8.28 0.78
N ILE A 110 -8.29 -9.34 0.31
CA ILE A 110 -9.72 -9.55 0.41
C ILE A 110 -9.96 -10.86 1.16
N HIS A 111 -10.71 -10.78 2.26
CA HIS A 111 -11.19 -11.97 2.94
C HIS A 111 -12.51 -12.42 2.30
N VAL A 112 -12.53 -13.66 1.82
CA VAL A 112 -13.65 -14.24 1.09
C VAL A 112 -14.13 -15.49 1.81
N ASN A 113 -15.42 -15.56 2.13
CA ASN A 113 -16.01 -16.78 2.68
C ASN A 113 -16.06 -17.85 1.56
N VAL A 114 -15.26 -18.91 1.69
CA VAL A 114 -15.19 -20.02 0.74
C VAL A 114 -15.16 -21.31 1.55
N ALA A 115 -16.15 -22.18 1.32
CA ALA A 115 -16.32 -23.41 2.10
C ALA A 115 -15.23 -24.46 1.81
N ASP A 116 -14.66 -24.44 0.60
CA ASP A 116 -13.67 -25.42 0.14
C ASP A 116 -12.28 -24.77 0.00
N VAL A 117 -11.33 -25.26 0.79
CA VAL A 117 -9.92 -24.84 0.74
C VAL A 117 -9.19 -25.28 -0.53
N GLY A 118 -9.73 -26.28 -1.25
CA GLY A 118 -9.20 -26.73 -2.54
C GLY A 118 -9.26 -25.68 -3.65
N GLN A 119 -9.90 -24.55 -3.40
CA GLN A 119 -10.02 -23.43 -4.34
C GLN A 119 -8.79 -22.50 -4.35
N ILE A 120 -7.85 -22.67 -3.41
CA ILE A 120 -6.57 -21.94 -3.43
C ILE A 120 -5.85 -22.17 -4.78
N GLY A 121 -5.26 -21.10 -5.32
CA GLY A 121 -4.59 -21.08 -6.62
C GLY A 121 -5.52 -20.75 -7.79
N HIS A 122 -6.84 -20.69 -7.58
CA HIS A 122 -7.79 -20.31 -8.62
C HIS A 122 -8.14 -18.83 -8.55
N PHE A 123 -8.46 -18.26 -9.72
CA PHE A 123 -9.06 -16.94 -9.78
C PHE A 123 -10.55 -17.02 -9.44
N ALA A 124 -11.06 -15.99 -8.78
CA ALA A 124 -12.46 -15.84 -8.45
C ALA A 124 -12.97 -14.44 -8.75
N GLU A 125 -14.28 -14.30 -8.91
CA GLU A 125 -14.97 -13.01 -8.89
C GLU A 125 -15.65 -12.83 -7.53
N VAL A 126 -15.42 -11.68 -6.92
CA VAL A 126 -15.89 -11.36 -5.57
C VAL A 126 -16.62 -10.01 -5.58
N GLN A 127 -17.78 -9.97 -4.94
CA GLN A 127 -18.46 -8.72 -4.62
C GLN A 127 -17.87 -8.15 -3.34
N ILE A 128 -17.30 -6.94 -3.40
CA ILE A 128 -16.75 -6.27 -2.21
C ILE A 128 -17.91 -5.71 -1.38
N GLU A 129 -17.92 -6.02 -0.09
CA GLU A 129 -18.99 -5.65 0.84
C GLU A 129 -18.53 -4.64 1.89
N GLU A 130 -17.27 -4.70 2.34
CA GLU A 130 -16.78 -3.91 3.46
C GLU A 130 -15.28 -3.62 3.34
N ALA A 131 -14.85 -2.40 3.69
CA ALA A 131 -13.45 -2.08 3.93
C ALA A 131 -13.12 -2.30 5.42
N LEU A 132 -12.17 -3.21 5.70
CA LEU A 132 -11.78 -3.59 7.05
C LEU A 132 -10.60 -2.75 7.59
N SER A 133 -9.75 -2.26 6.69
CA SER A 133 -8.61 -1.39 6.98
C SER A 133 -8.16 -0.65 5.72
N THR A 134 -7.08 0.12 5.80
CA THR A 134 -6.48 0.83 4.66
C THR A 134 -6.18 -0.09 3.46
N ASN A 135 -5.84 -1.36 3.70
CA ASN A 135 -5.40 -2.31 2.65
C ASN A 135 -6.18 -3.63 2.64
N ALA A 136 -7.16 -3.80 3.52
CA ALA A 136 -7.90 -5.05 3.65
C ALA A 136 -9.41 -4.82 3.50
N LEU A 137 -10.06 -5.73 2.81
CA LEU A 137 -11.49 -5.72 2.51
C LEU A 137 -12.10 -7.09 2.87
N ARG A 138 -13.42 -7.13 2.93
CA ARG A 138 -14.22 -8.35 2.94
C ARG A 138 -15.11 -8.37 1.70
N GLY A 139 -15.27 -9.55 1.12
CA GLY A 139 -16.20 -9.73 0.02
C GLY A 139 -16.83 -11.11 -0.01
N ARG A 140 -17.90 -11.22 -0.79
CA ARG A 140 -18.64 -12.45 -1.02
C ARG A 140 -18.28 -13.04 -2.38
N LEU A 141 -17.98 -14.33 -2.39
CA LEU A 141 -17.72 -15.09 -3.61
C LEU A 141 -18.94 -15.04 -4.54
N LEU A 142 -18.71 -14.75 -5.83
CA LEU A 142 -19.72 -14.84 -6.88
C LEU A 142 -19.51 -16.08 -7.76
N GLN A 143 -18.27 -16.29 -8.19
CA GLN A 143 -17.89 -17.42 -9.04
C GLN A 143 -16.39 -17.71 -8.94
N ILE A 144 -16.00 -18.93 -9.26
CA ILE A 144 -14.60 -19.36 -9.38
C ILE A 144 -14.35 -19.73 -10.84
N TYR A 145 -13.22 -19.27 -11.38
CA TYR A 145 -12.79 -19.60 -12.73
C TYR A 145 -12.02 -20.93 -12.69
N SER A 146 -12.55 -21.94 -13.37
CA SER A 146 -11.95 -23.28 -13.52
C SER A 146 -11.03 -23.37 -14.73
#